data_AF-F3GD48-F1
#
_entry.id   AF-F3GD48-F1
#
_cell.length_a   1.000
_cell.length_b   1.000
_cell.length_c   1.000
_cell.angle_alpha   90.00
_cell.angle_beta   90.00
_cell.angle_gamma   90.00
#
_symmetry.space_group_name_H-M   'P 1'
#
loop_
_entity.id
_entity.type
_entity.pdbx_description
1 polymer ?
#
loop_
_entity_poly.entity_id
_entity_poly.type
_entity_poly.pdbx_seq_one_letter_code
_entity_poly.pdbx_strand_id
1 'polypeptide(L)'
;MKQNATTYSQRLLRGQSPSYERLQARLAEDGSQIDADPLALHCGWGRLLIGHTYPDPAALAQDLLNEKPGERDIALYVAAPQQVLAQSPQQLFLDPSDTLRLWFSDYRPAQRVFRGYRIRRAHNENDWQAINNLYLARGMLPIDPELLTPRHEGGPVYWVAEDEGSKTIIGSVMGLNHQKAFNDPEKGSSLWCLAVDPQCTRPGVGEVLVRHLIEHFMSRGLSYLDLSVLHDNDQAKALYAKLNFRNLPTFAIKRKNGINESLFLGPGPQADFNPYARIIVEEAHRRGIDVQVDDADAGLFTLSYGGRRIRCRESLSDLTSAVSMTLCQDKSLTHRALKA
;
A
#
# COMPACT_ATOMS: atom_id res chain seq x y z
N MET A 1 15.46 -1.46 -42.46
CA MET A 1 16.13 -1.00 -41.23
C MET A 1 15.34 0.03 -40.40
N LYS A 2 14.40 0.82 -40.95
CA LYS A 2 13.64 1.84 -40.16
C LYS A 2 12.57 1.27 -39.21
N GLN A 3 11.86 0.19 -39.56
CA GLN A 3 10.81 -0.41 -38.71
C GLN A 3 11.34 -0.96 -37.37
N ASN A 4 12.51 -1.60 -37.37
CA ASN A 4 13.09 -2.17 -36.15
C ASN A 4 13.54 -1.08 -35.16
N ALA A 5 13.96 0.10 -35.65
CA ALA A 5 14.33 1.23 -34.81
C ALA A 5 13.11 1.82 -34.08
N THR A 6 11.96 1.90 -34.75
CA THR A 6 10.70 2.36 -34.14
C THR A 6 10.17 1.38 -33.10
N THR A 7 10.20 0.06 -33.37
CA THR A 7 9.77 -0.95 -32.40
C THR A 7 10.70 -1.05 -31.19
N TYR A 8 12.01 -0.88 -31.39
CA TYR A 8 12.99 -0.83 -30.31
C TYR A 8 12.81 0.42 -29.42
N SER A 9 12.62 1.58 -30.05
CA SER A 9 12.33 2.84 -29.34
C SER A 9 11.02 2.76 -28.55
N GLN A 10 9.97 2.18 -29.13
CA GLN A 10 8.70 1.94 -28.41
C GLN A 10 8.88 0.98 -27.22
N ARG A 11 9.69 -0.08 -27.34
CA ARG A 11 9.99 -0.98 -26.20
C ARG A 11 10.73 -0.27 -25.07
N LEU A 12 11.68 0.61 -25.39
CA LEU A 12 12.41 1.40 -24.39
C LEU A 12 11.45 2.35 -23.64
N LEU A 13 10.57 3.05 -24.36
CA LEU A 13 9.58 3.95 -23.77
C LEU A 13 8.59 3.22 -22.86
N ARG A 14 8.22 1.98 -23.20
CA ARG A 14 7.29 1.14 -22.43
C ARG A 14 7.85 0.65 -21.09
N GLY A 15 9.17 0.65 -20.91
CA GLY A 15 9.84 0.17 -19.69
C GLY A 15 10.27 1.28 -18.73
N GLN A 16 10.18 2.54 -19.16
CA GLN A 16 10.59 3.69 -18.34
C GLN A 16 9.53 4.02 -17.29
N SER A 17 9.99 4.34 -16.09
CA SER A 17 9.15 4.79 -14.97
C SER A 17 8.45 6.11 -15.33
N PRO A 18 7.20 6.30 -14.90
CA PRO A 18 6.53 7.61 -15.03
C PRO A 18 7.26 8.69 -14.21
N SER A 19 7.34 9.91 -14.73
CA SER A 19 7.87 11.09 -14.04
C SER A 19 7.06 12.33 -14.41
N TYR A 20 7.16 13.38 -13.58
CA TYR A 20 6.47 14.64 -13.80
C TYR A 20 6.89 15.31 -15.10
N GLU A 21 8.20 15.41 -15.37
CA GLU A 21 8.74 16.02 -16.58
C GLU A 21 8.25 15.29 -17.84
N ARG A 22 8.15 13.96 -17.75
CA ARG A 22 7.64 13.14 -18.86
C ARG A 22 6.15 13.34 -19.07
N LEU A 23 5.36 13.37 -18.00
CA LEU A 23 3.92 13.64 -18.10
C LEU A 23 3.68 14.99 -18.77
N GLN A 24 4.40 16.02 -18.33
CA GLN A 24 4.31 17.37 -18.87
C GLN A 24 4.71 17.43 -20.35
N ALA A 25 5.82 16.78 -20.74
CA ALA A 25 6.23 16.69 -22.13
C ALA A 25 5.15 16.04 -23.01
N ARG A 26 4.48 14.98 -22.52
CA ARG A 26 3.45 14.25 -23.27
C ARG A 26 2.14 15.02 -23.35
N LEU A 27 1.75 15.72 -22.29
CA LEU A 27 0.58 16.62 -22.32
C LEU A 27 0.78 17.78 -23.31
N ALA A 28 2.00 18.33 -23.37
CA ALA A 28 2.35 19.36 -24.34
C ALA A 28 2.31 18.85 -25.79
N GLU A 29 2.76 17.62 -26.05
CA GLU A 29 2.65 16.97 -27.37
C GLU A 29 1.20 16.76 -27.81
N ASP A 30 0.32 16.35 -26.88
CA ASP A 30 -1.09 16.07 -27.15
C ASP A 30 -1.97 17.35 -27.17
N GLY A 31 -1.37 18.54 -26.98
CA GLY A 31 -2.08 19.83 -26.97
C GLY A 31 -3.05 19.98 -25.78
N SER A 32 -2.86 19.19 -24.73
CA SER A 32 -3.63 19.28 -23.48
C SER A 32 -3.06 20.39 -22.59
N GLN A 33 -3.89 20.98 -21.73
CA GLN A 33 -3.41 21.97 -20.76
C GLN A 33 -2.39 21.32 -19.79
N ILE A 34 -1.31 22.05 -19.52
CA ILE A 34 -0.14 21.68 -18.70
C ILE A 34 -0.45 21.77 -17.18
N ASP A 35 -1.60 22.36 -16.81
CA ASP A 35 -2.10 22.49 -15.42
C ASP A 35 -2.70 21.17 -14.88
N ALA A 36 -1.94 20.08 -14.94
CA ALA A 36 -2.27 18.91 -14.14
C ALA A 36 -1.88 19.22 -12.68
N ASP A 37 -2.84 19.71 -11.89
CA ASP A 37 -2.70 19.79 -10.45
C ASP A 37 -2.29 18.42 -9.86
N PRO A 38 -1.51 18.39 -8.77
CA PRO A 38 -1.21 17.16 -8.07
C PRO A 38 -2.47 16.36 -7.77
N LEU A 39 -2.50 15.08 -8.16
CA LEU A 39 -3.69 14.25 -8.02
C LEU A 39 -3.60 13.33 -6.81
N ALA A 40 -4.53 13.52 -5.88
CA ALA A 40 -4.85 12.58 -4.80
C ALA A 40 -6.32 12.16 -4.90
N LEU A 41 -6.57 10.86 -5.10
CA LEU A 41 -7.93 10.31 -5.20
C LEU A 41 -8.28 9.51 -3.96
N HIS A 42 -9.38 9.85 -3.30
CA HIS A 42 -9.84 9.09 -2.15
C HIS A 42 -10.55 7.81 -2.60
N CYS A 43 -10.03 6.67 -2.15
CA CYS A 43 -10.46 5.33 -2.54
C CYS A 43 -11.34 4.66 -1.48
N GLY A 44 -11.70 5.40 -0.42
CA GLY A 44 -12.58 4.99 0.67
C GLY A 44 -11.86 4.32 1.85
N TRP A 45 -10.64 3.80 1.64
CA TRP A 45 -9.75 3.29 2.68
C TRP A 45 -8.54 4.22 2.93
N GLY A 46 -8.49 5.34 2.22
CA GLY A 46 -7.36 6.28 2.12
C GLY A 46 -7.22 6.81 0.70
N ARG A 47 -6.16 7.56 0.45
CA ARG A 47 -5.91 8.25 -0.82
C ARG A 47 -4.83 7.56 -1.66
N LEU A 48 -5.08 7.49 -2.96
CA LEU A 48 -4.06 7.17 -3.95
C LEU A 48 -3.49 8.47 -4.51
N LEU A 49 -2.24 8.76 -4.16
CA LEU A 49 -1.49 9.90 -4.66
C LEU A 49 -0.72 9.47 -5.91
N ILE A 50 -0.97 10.13 -7.04
CA ILE A 50 -0.30 9.82 -8.31
C ILE A 50 1.02 10.59 -8.35
N GLY A 51 2.09 9.99 -7.84
CA GLY A 51 3.37 10.67 -7.55
C GLY A 51 3.97 11.44 -8.73
N HIS A 52 3.83 10.93 -9.95
CA HIS A 52 4.32 11.61 -11.15
C HIS A 52 3.45 12.79 -11.62
N THR A 53 2.36 13.12 -10.92
CA THR A 53 1.61 14.38 -11.11
C THR A 53 2.09 15.50 -10.19
N TYR A 54 2.90 15.18 -9.18
CA TYR A 54 3.43 16.18 -8.24
C TYR A 54 4.66 16.87 -8.85
N PRO A 55 4.76 18.21 -8.77
CA PRO A 55 5.85 18.97 -9.38
C PRO A 55 7.20 18.73 -8.72
N ASP A 56 7.21 18.41 -7.42
CA ASP A 56 8.43 18.17 -6.67
C ASP A 56 8.25 17.17 -5.52
N PRO A 57 9.35 16.59 -5.00
CA PRO A 57 9.31 15.62 -3.90
C PRO A 57 8.75 16.16 -2.58
N ALA A 58 8.86 17.46 -2.31
CA ALA A 58 8.41 18.07 -1.06
C ALA A 58 6.87 18.19 -1.03
N ALA A 59 6.25 18.58 -2.15
CA ALA A 59 4.81 18.59 -2.31
C ALA A 59 4.19 17.21 -2.05
N LEU A 60 4.77 16.16 -2.64
CA LEU A 60 4.30 14.78 -2.44
C LEU A 60 4.48 14.30 -0.99
N ALA A 61 5.64 14.59 -0.39
CA ALA A 61 5.89 14.25 1.01
C ALA A 61 4.89 14.93 1.95
N GLN A 62 4.67 16.24 1.78
CA GLN A 62 3.74 17.01 2.61
C GLN A 62 2.31 16.46 2.49
N ASP A 63 1.88 16.07 1.29
CA ASP A 63 0.54 15.53 1.10
C ASP A 63 0.38 14.13 1.73
N LEU A 64 1.39 13.25 1.62
CA LEU A 64 1.41 11.98 2.35
C LEU A 64 1.32 12.14 3.88
N LEU A 65 1.90 13.21 4.43
CA LEU A 65 1.83 13.50 5.87
C LEU A 65 0.44 13.98 6.32
N ASN A 66 -0.41 14.44 5.38
CA ASN A 66 -1.78 14.86 5.66
C ASN A 66 -2.77 13.69 5.81
N GLU A 67 -2.31 12.43 5.65
CA GLU A 67 -3.09 11.21 5.88
C GLU A 67 -3.86 11.28 7.21
N LYS A 68 -5.16 10.98 7.16
CA LYS A 68 -6.02 11.04 8.35
C LYS A 68 -5.89 9.77 9.20
N PRO A 69 -6.17 9.87 10.52
CA PRO A 69 -6.24 8.69 11.38
C PRO A 69 -7.24 7.66 10.84
N GLY A 70 -6.82 6.41 10.70
CA GLY A 70 -7.66 5.32 10.19
C GLY A 70 -7.63 5.15 8.67
N GLU A 71 -7.03 6.09 7.94
CA GLU A 71 -6.78 5.98 6.50
C GLU A 71 -5.39 5.42 6.22
N ARG A 72 -5.19 4.95 4.98
CA ARG A 72 -3.91 4.44 4.51
C ARG A 72 -3.60 4.98 3.14
N ASP A 73 -2.89 6.08 3.09
CA ASP A 73 -2.48 6.69 1.85
C ASP A 73 -1.35 5.90 1.19
N ILE A 74 -1.31 5.94 -0.13
CA ILE A 74 -0.21 5.39 -0.93
C ILE A 74 0.11 6.34 -2.08
N ALA A 75 1.37 6.75 -2.15
CA ALA A 75 1.89 7.39 -3.35
C ALA A 75 2.46 6.33 -4.28
N LEU A 76 1.91 6.18 -5.48
CA LEU A 76 2.45 5.30 -6.53
C LEU A 76 3.10 6.15 -7.62
N TYR A 77 3.96 5.54 -8.44
CA TYR A 77 4.65 6.21 -9.55
C TYR A 77 5.68 7.24 -9.09
N VAL A 78 6.35 6.97 -7.96
CA VAL A 78 7.37 7.88 -7.41
C VAL A 78 8.69 7.64 -8.14
N ALA A 79 9.09 8.60 -8.97
CA ALA A 79 10.32 8.52 -9.79
C ALA A 79 11.61 8.62 -8.96
N ALA A 80 11.63 9.51 -7.96
CA ALA A 80 12.80 9.76 -7.11
C ALA A 80 12.46 9.53 -5.62
N PRO A 81 12.21 8.28 -5.21
CA PRO A 81 11.73 7.99 -3.86
C PRO A 81 12.69 8.46 -2.76
N GLN A 82 14.00 8.37 -3.00
CA GLN A 82 15.03 8.85 -2.06
C GLN A 82 14.92 10.35 -1.75
N GLN A 83 14.45 11.17 -2.71
CA GLN A 83 14.27 12.60 -2.49
C GLN A 83 13.02 12.89 -1.66
N VAL A 84 11.93 12.12 -1.86
CA VAL A 84 10.71 12.23 -1.06
C VAL A 84 10.97 11.78 0.37
N LEU A 85 11.67 10.65 0.55
CA LEU A 85 12.03 10.12 1.86
C LEU A 85 12.94 11.09 2.64
N ALA A 86 13.83 11.80 1.95
CA ALA A 86 14.70 12.80 2.58
C ALA A 86 13.93 13.97 3.22
N GLN A 87 12.71 14.27 2.77
CA GLN A 87 11.87 15.32 3.35
C GLN A 87 11.35 14.95 4.74
N SER A 88 11.11 13.65 4.99
CA SER A 88 10.52 13.16 6.25
C SER A 88 10.90 11.71 6.55
N PRO A 89 12.19 11.41 6.78
CA PRO A 89 12.70 10.04 6.89
C PRO A 89 12.16 9.28 8.13
N GLN A 90 11.75 10.03 9.15
CA GLN A 90 11.14 9.46 10.36
C GLN A 90 9.66 9.14 10.20
N GLN A 91 8.98 9.67 9.18
CA GLN A 91 7.54 9.53 9.00
C GLN A 91 7.15 8.83 7.69
N LEU A 92 8.05 8.72 6.73
CA LEU A 92 7.81 8.06 5.45
C LEU A 92 8.72 6.83 5.28
N PHE A 93 8.27 5.86 4.50
CA PHE A 93 9.06 4.69 4.12
C PHE A 93 8.74 4.22 2.70
N LEU A 94 9.68 3.48 2.12
CA LEU A 94 9.47 2.82 0.84
C LEU A 94 8.58 1.60 1.06
N ASP A 95 7.42 1.56 0.41
CA ASP A 95 6.54 0.39 0.50
C ASP A 95 7.24 -0.82 -0.14
N PRO A 96 7.32 -1.97 0.54
CA PRO A 96 8.05 -3.12 0.02
C PRO A 96 7.15 -3.89 -0.97
N SER A 97 6.70 -3.21 -2.02
CA SER A 97 5.87 -3.77 -3.09
C SER A 97 6.58 -3.73 -4.44
N ASP A 98 6.26 -4.72 -5.25
CA ASP A 98 6.58 -4.72 -6.68
C ASP A 98 5.45 -4.02 -7.43
N THR A 99 5.80 -3.15 -8.37
CA THR A 99 4.83 -2.59 -9.32
C THR A 99 4.88 -3.39 -10.61
N LEU A 100 3.73 -3.86 -11.09
CA LEU A 100 3.63 -4.66 -12.30
C LEU A 100 2.73 -4.01 -13.33
N ARG A 101 3.05 -4.17 -14.62
CA ARG A 101 2.29 -3.68 -15.78
C ARG A 101 1.94 -4.81 -16.73
N LEU A 102 0.71 -4.82 -17.21
CA LEU A 102 0.28 -5.57 -18.39
C LEU A 102 -0.07 -4.59 -19.52
N TRP A 103 0.66 -4.65 -20.62
CA TRP A 103 0.25 -3.99 -21.86
C TRP A 103 -0.92 -4.75 -22.48
N PHE A 104 -1.99 -4.06 -22.87
CA PHE A 104 -3.15 -4.72 -23.46
C PHE A 104 -2.86 -5.35 -24.83
N SER A 105 -1.83 -4.88 -25.55
CA SER A 105 -1.32 -5.56 -26.74
C SER A 105 -0.83 -6.98 -26.46
N ASP A 106 -0.42 -7.23 -25.22
CA ASP A 106 0.20 -8.49 -24.79
C ASP A 106 -0.85 -9.39 -24.10
N TYR A 107 -2.06 -8.89 -23.85
CA TYR A 107 -3.16 -9.66 -23.27
C TYR A 107 -3.68 -10.73 -24.24
N ARG A 108 -4.03 -11.89 -23.68
CA ARG A 108 -4.70 -12.97 -24.41
C ARG A 108 -5.96 -13.38 -23.62
N PRO A 109 -7.15 -13.28 -24.23
CA PRO A 109 -8.39 -13.73 -23.62
C PRO A 109 -8.32 -15.18 -23.18
N ALA A 110 -9.00 -15.51 -22.07
CA ALA A 110 -9.06 -16.89 -21.60
C ALA A 110 -9.85 -17.76 -22.59
N GLN A 111 -9.32 -18.94 -22.90
CA GLN A 111 -10.06 -19.96 -23.67
C GLN A 111 -11.02 -20.77 -22.79
N ARG A 112 -10.72 -20.89 -21.50
CA ARG A 112 -11.56 -21.58 -20.52
C ARG A 112 -12.72 -20.68 -20.09
N VAL A 113 -13.91 -21.28 -20.02
CA VAL A 113 -15.10 -20.65 -19.43
C VAL A 113 -15.09 -20.87 -17.92
N PHE A 114 -15.25 -19.79 -17.17
CA PHE A 114 -15.48 -19.82 -15.73
C PHE A 114 -16.99 -19.83 -15.47
N ARG A 115 -17.45 -20.66 -14.52
CA ARG A 115 -18.89 -20.90 -14.25
C ARG A 115 -19.17 -20.81 -12.76
N GLY A 116 -20.43 -20.54 -12.41
CA GLY A 116 -20.92 -20.55 -11.03
C GLY A 116 -20.84 -19.20 -10.33
N TYR A 117 -20.40 -18.15 -11.02
CA TYR A 117 -20.43 -16.78 -10.53
C TYR A 117 -20.46 -15.79 -11.70
N ARG A 118 -21.01 -14.61 -11.45
CA ARG A 118 -21.07 -13.50 -12.41
C ARG A 118 -20.31 -12.29 -11.89
N ILE A 119 -19.72 -11.52 -12.80
CA ILE A 119 -19.10 -10.23 -12.45
C ILE A 119 -20.08 -9.10 -12.74
N ARG A 120 -20.23 -8.21 -11.76
CA ARG A 120 -21.03 -6.98 -11.88
C ARG A 120 -20.40 -5.84 -11.09
N ARG A 121 -20.89 -4.63 -11.28
CA ARG A 121 -20.46 -3.49 -10.44
C ARG A 121 -21.03 -3.61 -9.03
N ALA A 122 -20.28 -3.09 -8.06
CA ALA A 122 -20.83 -2.75 -6.75
C ALA A 122 -21.81 -1.57 -6.91
N HIS A 123 -22.94 -1.61 -6.21
CA HIS A 123 -23.96 -0.58 -6.37
C HIS A 123 -24.65 -0.14 -5.08
N ASN A 124 -24.98 -1.08 -4.18
CA ASN A 124 -25.79 -0.80 -2.99
C ASN A 124 -25.01 -1.03 -1.70
N GLU A 125 -25.61 -0.64 -0.58
CA GLU A 125 -25.02 -0.77 0.76
C GLU A 125 -24.61 -2.22 1.09
N ASN A 126 -25.43 -3.20 0.68
CA ASN A 126 -25.12 -4.62 0.91
C ASN A 126 -23.87 -5.07 0.17
N ASP A 127 -23.62 -4.55 -1.04
CA ASP A 127 -22.39 -4.82 -1.78
C ASP A 127 -21.17 -4.25 -1.05
N TRP A 128 -21.26 -3.02 -0.53
CA TRP A 128 -20.17 -2.38 0.21
C TRP A 128 -19.86 -3.10 1.52
N GLN A 129 -20.91 -3.50 2.25
CA GLN A 129 -20.76 -4.33 3.44
C GLN A 129 -20.10 -5.67 3.10
N ALA A 130 -20.49 -6.32 2.00
CA ALA A 130 -19.89 -7.57 1.56
C ALA A 130 -18.41 -7.40 1.14
N ILE A 131 -18.07 -6.30 0.46
CA ILE A 131 -16.67 -5.94 0.16
C ILE A 131 -15.87 -5.75 1.44
N ASN A 132 -16.42 -5.05 2.44
CA ASN A 132 -15.77 -4.87 3.75
C ASN A 132 -15.53 -6.19 4.47
N ASN A 133 -16.48 -7.11 4.42
CA ASN A 133 -16.29 -8.46 4.98
C ASN A 133 -15.13 -9.19 4.29
N LEU A 134 -15.01 -9.08 2.96
CA LEU A 134 -13.88 -9.65 2.21
C LEU A 134 -12.55 -9.02 2.62
N TYR A 135 -12.51 -7.69 2.75
CA TYR A 135 -11.30 -6.95 3.12
C TYR A 135 -10.83 -7.32 4.54
N LEU A 136 -11.74 -7.32 5.52
CA LEU A 136 -11.43 -7.71 6.89
C LEU A 136 -10.93 -9.17 6.96
N ALA A 137 -11.57 -10.08 6.22
CA ALA A 137 -11.12 -11.48 6.14
C ALA A 137 -9.74 -11.65 5.49
N ARG A 138 -9.25 -10.63 4.78
CA ARG A 138 -7.92 -10.58 4.15
C ARG A 138 -6.94 -9.64 4.87
N GLY A 139 -7.29 -9.11 6.04
CA GLY A 139 -6.44 -8.16 6.78
C GLY A 139 -6.27 -6.82 6.06
N MET A 140 -7.20 -6.45 5.19
CA MET A 140 -7.23 -5.18 4.48
C MET A 140 -8.13 -4.18 5.23
N LEU A 141 -7.88 -2.89 5.03
CA LEU A 141 -8.75 -1.85 5.57
C LEU A 141 -10.12 -1.91 4.91
N PRO A 142 -11.20 -1.70 5.68
CA PRO A 142 -12.52 -1.51 5.11
C PRO A 142 -12.56 -0.21 4.30
N ILE A 143 -13.49 -0.16 3.36
CA ILE A 143 -13.87 0.99 2.58
C ILE A 143 -15.06 1.71 3.22
N ASP A 144 -14.96 3.02 3.30
CA ASP A 144 -16.09 3.94 3.42
C ASP A 144 -16.50 4.45 2.02
N PRO A 145 -17.69 4.08 1.52
CA PRO A 145 -18.16 4.50 0.20
C PRO A 145 -18.49 6.00 0.12
N GLU A 146 -18.75 6.69 1.24
CA GLU A 146 -19.05 8.13 1.26
C GLU A 146 -17.81 8.97 0.96
N LEU A 147 -16.64 8.46 1.29
CA LEU A 147 -15.36 9.11 1.01
C LEU A 147 -14.84 8.82 -0.40
N LEU A 148 -15.52 8.00 -1.21
CA LEU A 148 -15.04 7.71 -2.57
C LEU A 148 -15.10 8.97 -3.43
N THR A 149 -13.98 9.27 -4.11
CA THR A 149 -14.04 10.23 -5.21
C THR A 149 -15.08 9.73 -6.24
N PRO A 150 -16.07 10.54 -6.60
CA PRO A 150 -17.10 10.13 -7.55
C PRO A 150 -16.49 9.73 -8.89
N ARG A 151 -17.01 8.66 -9.49
CA ARG A 151 -16.51 8.14 -10.77
C ARG A 151 -16.58 9.16 -11.92
N HIS A 152 -17.58 10.04 -11.90
CA HIS A 152 -17.73 11.07 -12.93
C HIS A 152 -16.66 12.16 -12.82
N GLU A 153 -16.05 12.31 -11.65
CA GLU A 153 -14.89 13.16 -11.35
C GLU A 153 -13.56 12.40 -11.45
N GLY A 154 -13.55 11.24 -12.12
CA GLY A 154 -12.32 10.45 -12.33
C GLY A 154 -12.02 9.41 -11.25
N GLY A 155 -12.90 9.23 -10.26
CA GLY A 155 -12.72 8.23 -9.20
C GLY A 155 -12.81 6.76 -9.64
N PRO A 156 -12.51 5.83 -8.72
CA PRO A 156 -12.39 4.41 -9.01
C PRO A 156 -13.73 3.73 -9.32
N VAL A 157 -13.64 2.52 -9.89
CA VAL A 157 -14.76 1.61 -10.10
C VAL A 157 -14.55 0.30 -9.35
N TYR A 158 -15.58 -0.14 -8.63
CA TYR A 158 -15.56 -1.42 -7.91
C TYR A 158 -16.38 -2.47 -8.65
N TRP A 159 -15.78 -3.65 -8.82
CA TRP A 159 -16.41 -4.83 -9.39
C TRP A 159 -16.44 -5.94 -8.35
N VAL A 160 -17.51 -6.73 -8.38
CA VAL A 160 -17.73 -7.85 -7.49
C VAL A 160 -18.00 -9.11 -8.29
N ALA A 161 -17.51 -10.24 -7.78
CA ALA A 161 -17.91 -11.57 -8.21
C ALA A 161 -19.01 -12.06 -7.28
N GLU A 162 -20.19 -12.33 -7.83
CA GLU A 162 -21.36 -12.84 -7.11
C GLU A 162 -21.56 -14.32 -7.48
N ASP A 163 -21.62 -15.20 -6.48
CA ASP A 163 -21.94 -16.61 -6.68
C ASP A 163 -23.35 -16.78 -7.24
N GLU A 164 -23.50 -17.59 -8.28
CA GLU A 164 -24.79 -17.76 -8.96
C GLU A 164 -25.83 -18.49 -8.10
N GLY A 165 -25.39 -19.39 -7.20
CA GLY A 165 -26.26 -20.20 -6.36
C GLY A 165 -26.66 -19.46 -5.08
N SER A 166 -25.68 -19.01 -4.29
CA SER A 166 -25.93 -18.36 -3.00
C SER A 166 -26.23 -16.86 -3.10
N LYS A 167 -25.92 -16.23 -4.24
CA LYS A 167 -25.96 -14.77 -4.43
C LYS A 167 -25.02 -13.99 -3.52
N THR A 168 -24.07 -14.66 -2.87
CA THR A 168 -23.08 -14.01 -2.00
C THR A 168 -21.96 -13.42 -2.84
N ILE A 169 -21.44 -12.28 -2.40
CA ILE A 169 -20.22 -11.71 -2.99
C ILE A 169 -19.03 -12.52 -2.50
N ILE A 170 -18.28 -13.11 -3.43
CA ILE A 170 -17.16 -14.02 -3.17
C ILE A 170 -15.81 -13.44 -3.59
N GLY A 171 -15.82 -12.24 -4.19
CA GLY A 171 -14.61 -11.50 -4.49
C GLY A 171 -14.91 -10.08 -4.95
N SER A 172 -13.93 -9.19 -4.84
CA SER A 172 -14.01 -7.82 -5.32
C SER A 172 -12.67 -7.36 -5.92
N VAL A 173 -12.75 -6.34 -6.76
CA VAL A 173 -11.57 -5.64 -7.30
C VAL A 173 -11.90 -4.19 -7.60
N MET A 174 -10.94 -3.31 -7.36
CA MET A 174 -11.01 -1.89 -7.70
C MET A 174 -10.20 -1.61 -8.96
N GLY A 175 -10.75 -0.82 -9.87
CA GLY A 175 -10.05 -0.32 -11.05
C GLY A 175 -10.07 1.20 -11.11
N LEU A 176 -8.97 1.81 -11.57
CA LEU A 176 -8.86 3.24 -11.81
C LEU A 176 -8.51 3.52 -13.27
N ASN A 177 -9.25 4.42 -13.90
CA ASN A 177 -9.00 4.88 -15.27
C ASN A 177 -8.16 6.15 -15.23
N HIS A 178 -6.89 6.08 -15.63
CA HIS A 178 -5.95 7.21 -15.53
C HIS A 178 -6.30 8.35 -16.48
N GLN A 179 -6.87 8.05 -17.65
CA GLN A 179 -7.35 9.06 -18.58
C GLN A 179 -8.48 9.89 -17.97
N LYS A 180 -9.39 9.27 -17.21
CA LYS A 180 -10.46 10.00 -16.51
C LYS A 180 -9.98 10.73 -15.26
N ALA A 181 -9.00 10.15 -14.56
CA ALA A 181 -8.49 10.67 -13.31
C ALA A 181 -7.61 11.92 -13.49
N PHE A 182 -6.67 11.90 -14.45
CA PHE A 182 -5.70 12.97 -14.65
C PHE A 182 -5.33 13.20 -16.12
N ASN A 183 -6.21 12.79 -17.05
CA ASN A 183 -5.97 12.93 -18.49
C ASN A 183 -4.65 12.30 -18.96
N ASP A 184 -4.33 11.09 -18.45
CA ASP A 184 -3.09 10.39 -18.80
C ASP A 184 -2.91 10.25 -20.33
N PRO A 185 -1.87 10.88 -20.94
CA PRO A 185 -1.59 10.78 -22.36
C PRO A 185 -1.18 9.35 -22.78
N GLU A 186 -0.69 8.52 -21.86
CA GLU A 186 -0.40 7.11 -22.14
C GLU A 186 -1.64 6.21 -22.08
N LYS A 187 -2.79 6.77 -21.69
CA LYS A 187 -4.09 6.07 -21.55
C LYS A 187 -4.00 4.86 -20.62
N GLY A 188 -3.40 5.03 -19.45
CA GLY A 188 -3.21 4.00 -18.45
C GLY A 188 -4.45 3.62 -17.66
N SER A 189 -4.32 2.52 -16.93
CA SER A 189 -5.24 2.14 -15.86
C SER A 189 -4.50 1.41 -14.75
N SER A 190 -5.11 1.31 -13.57
CA SER A 190 -4.55 0.53 -12.47
C SER A 190 -5.59 -0.31 -11.74
N LEU A 191 -5.15 -1.42 -11.16
CA LEU A 191 -5.90 -2.36 -10.36
C LEU A 191 -5.47 -2.27 -8.90
N TRP A 192 -6.45 -2.28 -8.02
CA TRP A 192 -6.26 -2.20 -6.58
C TRP A 192 -7.21 -3.14 -5.85
N CYS A 193 -6.87 -3.43 -4.59
CA CYS A 193 -7.74 -4.12 -3.63
C CYS A 193 -8.42 -5.39 -4.18
N LEU A 194 -7.66 -6.26 -4.84
CA LEU A 194 -8.16 -7.57 -5.26
C LEU A 194 -8.34 -8.46 -4.02
N ALA A 195 -9.58 -8.80 -3.70
CA ALA A 195 -9.92 -9.68 -2.58
C ALA A 195 -10.81 -10.83 -3.06
N VAL A 196 -10.55 -12.03 -2.56
CA VAL A 196 -11.40 -13.22 -2.77
C VAL A 196 -11.70 -13.80 -1.40
N ASP A 197 -12.92 -14.29 -1.18
CA ASP A 197 -13.29 -14.93 0.08
C ASP A 197 -12.32 -16.10 0.38
N PRO A 198 -11.65 -16.15 1.56
CA PRO A 198 -10.80 -17.27 1.95
C PRO A 198 -11.50 -18.63 1.95
N GLN A 199 -12.82 -18.66 2.15
CA GLN A 199 -13.65 -19.87 2.14
C GLN A 199 -14.25 -20.15 0.75
N CYS A 200 -13.91 -19.37 -0.27
CA CYS A 200 -14.43 -19.54 -1.61
C CYS A 200 -14.03 -20.90 -2.20
N THR A 201 -15.03 -21.71 -2.55
CA THR A 201 -14.82 -22.99 -3.25
C THR A 201 -14.77 -22.84 -4.77
N ARG A 202 -15.08 -21.65 -5.31
CA ARG A 202 -15.08 -21.38 -6.75
C ARG A 202 -13.65 -21.12 -7.24
N PRO A 203 -13.12 -21.94 -8.16
CA PRO A 203 -11.76 -21.75 -8.65
C PRO A 203 -11.67 -20.55 -9.59
N GLY A 204 -10.61 -19.75 -9.46
CA GLY A 204 -10.26 -18.72 -10.44
C GLY A 204 -10.98 -17.38 -10.29
N VAL A 205 -11.71 -17.13 -9.20
CA VAL A 205 -12.41 -15.85 -8.97
C VAL A 205 -11.47 -14.64 -9.14
N GLY A 206 -10.29 -14.68 -8.50
CA GLY A 206 -9.31 -13.59 -8.61
C GLY A 206 -8.83 -13.38 -10.04
N GLU A 207 -8.58 -14.46 -10.79
CA GLU A 207 -8.16 -14.36 -12.20
C GLU A 207 -9.25 -13.72 -13.07
N VAL A 208 -10.51 -14.12 -12.89
CA VAL A 208 -11.62 -13.59 -13.68
C VAL A 208 -11.87 -12.12 -13.36
N LEU A 209 -11.74 -11.70 -12.09
CA LEU A 209 -11.84 -10.28 -11.71
C LEU A 209 -10.77 -9.43 -12.40
N VAL A 210 -9.51 -9.89 -12.41
CA VAL A 210 -8.42 -9.18 -13.09
C VAL A 210 -8.66 -9.13 -14.61
N ARG A 211 -9.03 -10.26 -15.23
CA ARG A 211 -9.34 -10.33 -16.66
C ARG A 211 -10.51 -9.42 -17.04
N HIS A 212 -11.54 -9.38 -16.20
CA HIS A 212 -12.67 -8.49 -16.42
C HIS A 212 -12.25 -7.02 -16.38
N LEU A 213 -11.37 -6.62 -15.46
CA LEU A 213 -10.82 -5.25 -15.46
C LEU A 213 -10.00 -4.96 -16.71
N ILE A 214 -9.14 -5.89 -17.14
CA ILE A 214 -8.36 -5.76 -18.38
C ILE A 214 -9.31 -5.52 -19.56
N GLU A 215 -10.28 -6.40 -19.76
CA GLU A 215 -11.23 -6.33 -20.87
C GLU A 215 -12.13 -5.09 -20.78
N HIS A 216 -12.53 -4.71 -19.58
CA HIS A 216 -13.28 -3.48 -19.33
C HIS A 216 -12.49 -2.25 -19.80
N PHE A 217 -11.22 -2.12 -19.42
CA PHE A 217 -10.40 -0.98 -19.78
C PHE A 217 -9.93 -1.01 -21.24
N MET A 218 -9.71 -2.18 -21.82
CA MET A 218 -9.52 -2.35 -23.26
C MET A 218 -10.71 -1.81 -24.06
N SER A 219 -11.94 -2.12 -23.64
CA SER A 219 -13.17 -1.60 -24.29
C SER A 219 -13.29 -0.07 -24.23
N ARG A 220 -12.49 0.60 -23.40
CA ARG A 220 -12.42 2.07 -23.26
C ARG A 220 -11.22 2.70 -23.95
N GLY A 221 -10.46 1.93 -24.73
CA GLY A 221 -9.32 2.43 -25.49
C GLY A 221 -8.09 2.76 -24.65
N LEU A 222 -8.00 2.20 -23.43
CA LEU A 222 -6.81 2.30 -22.59
C LEU A 222 -5.71 1.36 -23.11
N SER A 223 -4.47 1.56 -22.66
CA SER A 223 -3.26 0.93 -23.21
C SER A 223 -2.69 -0.18 -22.33
N TYR A 224 -2.82 -0.07 -21.02
CA TYR A 224 -2.22 -0.99 -20.04
C TYR A 224 -2.97 -0.98 -18.71
N LEU A 225 -2.70 -2.00 -17.88
CA LEU A 225 -3.15 -2.10 -16.49
C LEU A 225 -1.94 -2.29 -15.57
N ASP A 226 -1.81 -1.42 -14.59
CA ASP A 226 -0.79 -1.46 -13.54
C ASP A 226 -1.35 -1.97 -12.21
N LEU A 227 -0.47 -2.46 -11.34
CA LEU A 227 -0.82 -2.79 -9.96
C LEU A 227 0.42 -2.74 -9.06
N SER A 228 0.19 -2.63 -7.76
CA SER A 228 1.18 -2.84 -6.71
C SER A 228 0.85 -4.11 -5.92
N VAL A 229 1.85 -4.94 -5.65
CA VAL A 229 1.72 -6.18 -4.87
C VAL A 229 2.87 -6.30 -3.89
N LEU A 230 2.57 -6.60 -2.62
CA LEU A 230 3.60 -6.81 -1.60
C LEU A 230 4.57 -7.93 -2.02
N HIS A 231 5.84 -7.77 -1.67
CA HIS A 231 6.90 -8.65 -2.14
C HIS A 231 6.74 -10.11 -1.67
N ASP A 232 6.03 -10.34 -0.58
CA ASP A 232 5.79 -11.63 0.08
C ASP A 232 4.43 -12.26 -0.28
N ASN A 233 3.63 -11.61 -1.15
CA ASN A 233 2.35 -12.15 -1.59
C ASN A 233 2.52 -13.10 -2.79
N ASP A 234 3.08 -14.28 -2.53
CA ASP A 234 3.39 -15.30 -3.54
C ASP A 234 2.14 -15.74 -4.34
N GLN A 235 0.98 -15.82 -3.69
CA GLN A 235 -0.27 -16.22 -4.35
C GLN A 235 -0.69 -15.19 -5.42
N ALA A 236 -0.65 -13.89 -5.09
CA ALA A 236 -0.98 -12.84 -6.04
C ALA A 236 0.07 -12.73 -7.14
N LYS A 237 1.37 -12.83 -6.79
CA LYS A 237 2.46 -12.85 -7.77
C LYS A 237 2.32 -13.98 -8.79
N ALA A 238 1.96 -15.20 -8.34
CA ALA A 238 1.70 -16.32 -9.24
C ALA A 238 0.54 -16.04 -10.20
N LEU A 239 -0.54 -15.40 -9.72
CA LEU A 239 -1.65 -14.97 -10.56
C LEU A 239 -1.20 -13.95 -11.62
N TYR A 240 -0.47 -12.91 -11.23
CA TYR A 240 -0.04 -11.86 -12.16
C TYR A 240 0.99 -12.37 -13.17
N ALA A 241 1.89 -13.25 -12.76
CA ALA A 241 2.81 -13.95 -13.66
C ALA A 241 2.06 -14.79 -14.70
N LYS A 242 1.01 -15.52 -14.30
CA LYS A 242 0.14 -16.28 -15.22
C LYS A 242 -0.55 -15.38 -16.24
N LEU A 243 -0.89 -14.15 -15.85
CA LEU A 243 -1.49 -13.15 -16.73
C LEU A 243 -0.47 -12.33 -17.53
N ASN A 244 0.83 -12.69 -17.44
CA ASN A 244 1.93 -12.08 -18.16
C ASN A 244 2.15 -10.60 -17.81
N PHE A 245 1.84 -10.21 -16.58
CA PHE A 245 2.29 -8.94 -16.01
C PHE A 245 3.81 -8.94 -15.89
N ARG A 246 4.43 -7.77 -16.09
CA ARG A 246 5.88 -7.57 -16.02
C ARG A 246 6.23 -6.46 -15.07
N ASN A 247 7.43 -6.50 -14.51
CA ASN A 247 7.90 -5.46 -13.59
C ASN A 247 7.91 -4.08 -14.28
N LEU A 248 7.35 -3.07 -13.60
CA LEU A 248 7.47 -1.65 -13.90
C LEU A 248 8.39 -1.04 -12.84
N PRO A 249 9.56 -0.50 -13.20
CA PRO A 249 10.58 -0.07 -12.23
C PRO A 249 10.22 1.26 -11.57
N THR A 250 9.14 1.27 -10.80
CA THR A 250 8.66 2.42 -10.04
C THR A 250 8.40 2.02 -8.60
N PHE A 251 8.35 3.03 -7.74
CA PHE A 251 8.22 2.84 -6.31
C PHE A 251 6.90 3.37 -5.78
N ALA A 252 6.53 2.84 -4.62
CA ALA A 252 5.47 3.37 -3.79
C ALA A 252 6.03 3.85 -2.45
N ILE A 253 5.46 4.93 -1.93
CA ILE A 253 5.80 5.49 -0.61
C ILE A 253 4.54 5.56 0.22
N LYS A 254 4.68 5.24 1.51
CA LYS A 254 3.61 5.31 2.50
C LYS A 254 4.09 6.04 3.75
N ARG A 255 3.14 6.51 4.55
CA ARG A 255 3.39 7.03 5.88
C ARG A 255 3.58 5.88 6.89
N LYS A 256 4.58 6.02 7.76
CA LYS A 256 4.77 5.19 8.94
C LYS A 256 3.62 5.46 9.91
N ASN A 257 2.76 4.48 10.10
CA ASN A 257 1.60 4.51 10.99
C ASN A 257 1.36 3.10 11.56
N GLY A 258 0.42 2.95 12.49
CA GLY A 258 0.12 1.64 13.11
C GLY A 258 -0.40 0.60 12.12
N ILE A 259 -1.06 1.02 11.03
CA ILE A 259 -1.57 0.13 9.98
C ILE A 259 -0.42 -0.50 9.18
N ASN A 260 0.63 0.29 8.91
CA ASN A 260 1.79 -0.12 8.12
C ASN A 260 2.96 -0.66 8.97
N GLU A 261 2.78 -0.79 10.29
CA GLU A 261 3.82 -1.11 11.27
C GLU A 261 4.71 -2.29 10.85
N SER A 262 4.08 -3.39 10.41
CA SER A 262 4.77 -4.60 9.96
C SER A 262 5.64 -4.40 8.72
N LEU A 263 5.35 -3.40 7.89
CA LEU A 263 6.03 -3.16 6.62
C LEU A 263 7.35 -2.39 6.76
N PHE A 264 7.53 -1.63 7.84
CA PHE A 264 8.73 -0.79 8.03
C PHE A 264 9.56 -1.11 9.27
N LEU A 265 9.03 -1.87 10.22
CA LEU A 265 9.78 -2.28 11.42
C LEU A 265 10.48 -3.63 11.26
N GLY A 266 9.97 -4.51 10.40
CA GLY A 266 10.45 -5.90 10.32
C GLY A 266 10.14 -6.71 11.59
N PRO A 267 10.64 -7.95 11.69
CA PRO A 267 10.40 -8.80 12.84
C PRO A 267 11.01 -8.17 14.10
N GLY A 268 10.19 -8.00 15.15
CA GLY A 268 10.66 -7.53 16.45
C GLY A 268 11.53 -8.57 17.17
N PRO A 269 12.19 -8.19 18.28
CA PRO A 269 12.95 -9.12 19.10
C PRO A 269 12.06 -10.29 19.56
N GLN A 270 12.44 -11.52 19.19
CA GLN A 270 11.67 -12.75 19.44
C GLN A 270 11.84 -13.30 20.87
N ALA A 271 11.93 -12.42 21.86
CA ALA A 271 12.17 -12.80 23.26
C ALA A 271 10.88 -12.72 24.08
N ASP A 272 10.67 -13.72 24.93
CA ASP A 272 9.51 -13.79 25.84
C ASP A 272 9.78 -12.92 27.08
N PHE A 273 9.66 -11.61 26.92
CA PHE A 273 9.80 -10.67 28.02
C PHE A 273 8.59 -10.71 28.95
N ASN A 274 8.84 -10.44 30.24
CA ASN A 274 7.75 -10.12 31.17
C ASN A 274 6.94 -8.90 30.67
N PRO A 275 5.67 -8.74 31.09
CA PRO A 275 4.78 -7.71 30.56
C PRO A 275 5.32 -6.27 30.65
N TYR A 276 6.13 -5.96 31.67
CA TYR A 276 6.68 -4.61 31.87
C TYR A 276 7.80 -4.30 30.86
N ALA A 277 8.73 -5.23 30.70
CA ALA A 277 9.79 -5.10 29.70
C ALA A 277 9.21 -5.11 28.28
N ARG A 278 8.22 -5.98 28.01
CA ARG A 278 7.59 -6.11 26.68
C ARG A 278 6.99 -4.79 26.20
N ILE A 279 6.26 -4.06 27.04
CA ILE A 279 5.67 -2.77 26.65
C ILE A 279 6.73 -1.78 26.17
N ILE A 280 7.87 -1.70 26.89
CA ILE A 280 8.95 -0.78 26.56
C ILE A 280 9.67 -1.23 25.29
N VAL A 281 9.93 -2.52 25.15
CA VAL A 281 10.60 -3.11 23.99
C VAL A 281 9.77 -2.94 22.72
N GLU A 282 8.47 -3.23 22.76
CA GLU A 282 7.56 -3.04 21.63
C GLU A 282 7.47 -1.56 21.22
N GLU A 283 7.34 -0.65 22.19
CA GLU A 283 7.27 0.79 21.91
C GLU A 283 8.61 1.36 21.40
N ALA A 284 9.73 0.86 21.89
CA ALA A 284 11.05 1.18 21.37
C ALA A 284 11.18 0.74 19.90
N HIS A 285 10.82 -0.52 19.62
CA HIS A 285 10.81 -1.08 18.26
C HIS A 285 9.94 -0.22 17.34
N ARG A 286 8.72 0.17 17.77
CA ARG A 286 7.82 1.09 17.03
C ARG A 286 8.44 2.42 16.64
N ARG A 287 9.34 2.93 17.47
CA ARG A 287 10.03 4.21 17.25
C ARG A 287 11.34 4.06 16.47
N GLY A 288 11.63 2.86 15.97
CA GLY A 288 12.90 2.56 15.30
C GLY A 288 14.10 2.62 16.25
N ILE A 289 13.86 2.42 17.55
CA ILE A 289 14.92 2.25 18.55
C ILE A 289 15.26 0.77 18.54
N ASP A 290 16.53 0.48 18.27
CA ASP A 290 17.03 -0.90 18.24
C ASP A 290 17.03 -1.48 19.66
N VAL A 291 16.58 -2.73 19.78
CA VAL A 291 16.49 -3.44 21.05
C VAL A 291 17.35 -4.69 20.98
N GLN A 292 18.44 -4.68 21.74
CA GLN A 292 19.23 -5.88 21.99
C GLN A 292 18.69 -6.56 23.26
N VAL A 293 18.29 -7.83 23.13
CA VAL A 293 17.90 -8.67 24.27
C VAL A 293 19.15 -9.14 24.99
N ASP A 294 19.32 -8.75 26.26
CA ASP A 294 20.47 -9.16 27.07
C ASP A 294 20.12 -10.37 27.93
N ASP A 295 18.96 -10.35 28.61
CA ASP A 295 18.39 -11.46 29.38
C ASP A 295 16.88 -11.25 29.54
N ALA A 296 16.08 -12.04 28.82
CA ALA A 296 14.62 -11.89 28.79
C ALA A 296 13.96 -12.24 30.13
N ASP A 297 14.45 -13.30 30.80
CA ASP A 297 13.93 -13.78 32.08
C ASP A 297 14.15 -12.74 33.18
N ALA A 298 15.31 -12.07 33.15
CA ALA A 298 15.62 -10.98 34.07
C ALA A 298 15.01 -9.62 33.68
N GLY A 299 14.36 -9.53 32.50
CA GLY A 299 13.80 -8.30 31.94
C GLY A 299 14.87 -7.29 31.51
N LEU A 300 16.07 -7.76 31.17
CA LEU A 300 17.23 -6.95 30.77
C LEU A 300 17.33 -6.82 29.24
N PHE A 301 17.46 -5.57 28.79
CA PHE A 301 17.62 -5.24 27.38
C PHE A 301 18.39 -3.94 27.21
N THR A 302 19.02 -3.75 26.06
CA THR A 302 19.72 -2.53 25.69
C THR A 302 18.99 -1.82 24.57
N LEU A 303 18.59 -0.57 24.81
CA LEU A 303 18.03 0.32 23.80
C LEU A 303 19.16 1.07 23.08
N SER A 304 19.16 1.06 21.75
CA SER A 304 20.16 1.75 20.93
C SER A 304 19.51 2.70 19.92
N TYR A 305 19.93 3.98 19.91
CA TYR A 305 19.46 4.98 18.95
C TYR A 305 20.53 6.04 18.68
N GLY A 306 20.87 6.27 17.40
CA GLY A 306 21.82 7.31 17.00
C GLY A 306 23.19 7.23 17.69
N GLY A 307 23.68 6.02 17.96
CA GLY A 307 24.96 5.76 18.64
C GLY A 307 24.90 5.80 20.17
N ARG A 308 23.77 6.22 20.77
CA ARG A 308 23.56 6.07 22.21
C ARG A 308 23.05 4.67 22.53
N ARG A 309 23.51 4.12 23.65
CA ARG A 309 23.07 2.84 24.19
C ARG A 309 22.71 3.02 25.66
N ILE A 310 21.54 2.54 26.06
CA ILE A 310 21.05 2.59 27.44
C ILE A 310 20.60 1.19 27.81
N ARG A 311 21.23 0.60 28.83
CA ARG A 311 20.77 -0.68 29.39
C ARG A 311 19.59 -0.43 30.29
N CYS A 312 18.61 -1.30 30.19
CA CYS A 312 17.37 -1.25 30.93
C CYS A 312 17.13 -2.59 31.64
N ARG A 313 16.50 -2.50 32.81
CA ARG A 313 15.81 -3.62 33.46
C ARG A 313 14.37 -3.18 33.64
N GLU A 314 13.47 -3.68 32.78
CA GLU A 314 12.10 -3.17 32.71
C GLU A 314 12.11 -1.63 32.57
N SER A 315 11.51 -0.89 33.51
CA SER A 315 11.47 0.58 33.51
C SER A 315 12.69 1.26 34.15
N LEU A 316 13.60 0.50 34.77
CA LEU A 316 14.86 1.02 35.30
C LEU A 316 15.91 1.07 34.19
N SER A 317 16.83 2.03 34.25
CA SER A 317 17.91 2.15 33.26
C SER A 317 19.25 2.51 33.90
N ASP A 318 20.31 2.53 33.11
CA ASP A 318 21.63 3.09 33.49
C ASP A 318 21.55 4.51 34.08
N LEU A 319 20.49 5.26 33.78
CA LEU A 319 20.26 6.62 34.28
C LEU A 319 19.51 6.65 35.62
N THR A 320 19.01 5.51 36.09
CA THR A 320 18.32 5.41 37.37
C THR A 320 19.34 5.38 38.50
N SER A 321 19.32 6.41 39.36
CA SER A 321 20.23 6.47 40.52
C SER A 321 19.99 5.31 41.49
N ALA A 322 21.04 4.94 42.25
CA ALA A 322 20.94 3.92 43.28
C ALA A 322 19.84 4.23 44.32
N VAL A 323 19.63 5.52 44.63
CA VAL A 323 18.56 5.97 45.55
C VAL A 323 17.18 5.71 44.94
N SER A 324 16.97 6.08 43.67
CA SER A 324 15.71 5.85 42.96
C SER A 324 15.40 4.35 42.83
N MET A 325 16.40 3.54 42.48
CA MET A 325 16.26 2.08 42.45
C MET A 325 15.82 1.54 43.82
N THR A 326 16.44 2.00 44.91
CA THR A 326 16.09 1.58 46.28
C THR A 326 14.64 1.94 46.62
N LEU A 327 14.20 3.16 46.26
CA LEU A 327 12.81 3.58 46.46
C LEU A 327 11.83 2.69 45.69
N CYS A 328 12.13 2.34 44.44
CA CYS A 328 11.26 1.51 43.59
C CYS A 328 11.21 0.04 44.02
N GLN A 329 12.29 -0.52 44.57
CA GLN A 329 12.33 -1.92 45.01
C GLN A 329 11.59 -2.16 46.33
N ASP A 330 11.55 -1.16 47.22
CA ASP A 330 10.84 -1.24 48.49
C ASP A 330 9.46 -0.58 48.37
N LYS A 331 8.40 -1.40 48.41
CA LYS A 331 7.00 -0.96 48.31
C LYS A 331 6.62 0.03 49.43
N SER A 332 7.17 -0.14 50.64
CA SER A 332 6.92 0.75 51.76
C SER A 332 7.59 2.12 51.57
N LEU A 333 8.80 2.15 51.00
CA LEU A 333 9.47 3.39 50.61
C LEU A 333 8.74 4.09 49.46
N THR A 334 8.39 3.35 48.39
CA THR A 334 7.59 3.87 47.27
C THR A 334 6.32 4.56 47.77
N HIS A 335 5.55 3.87 48.62
CA HIS A 335 4.27 4.38 49.09
C HIS A 335 4.41 5.60 50.02
N ARG A 336 5.47 5.68 50.82
CA ARG A 336 5.77 6.89 51.62
C ARG A 336 6.14 8.06 50.72
N ALA A 337 6.95 7.83 49.69
CA ALA A 337 7.40 8.88 48.77
C ALA A 337 6.26 9.46 47.92
N LEU A 338 5.31 8.64 47.47
CA LEU A 338 4.17 9.07 46.64
C LEU A 338 2.98 9.63 47.44
N LYS A 339 3.02 9.54 48.77
CA LYS A 339 1.99 10.09 49.67
C LYS A 339 2.27 11.53 50.12
N ALA A 340 3.51 12.00 49.95
CA ALA A 340 3.93 13.35 50.26
C ALA A 340 3.58 14.30 49.12
#